data_AF-A0A925MQY0-F1
#
_entry.id   AF-A0A925MQY0-F1
#
_cell.length_a   1.000
_cell.length_b   1.000
_cell.length_c   1.000
_cell.angle_alpha   90.00
_cell.angle_beta   90.00
_cell.angle_gamma   90.00
#
_symmetry.space_group_name_H-M   'P 1'
#
loop_
_entity.id
_entity.type
_entity.pdbx_description
1 polymer ?
#
loop_
_entity_poly.entity_id
_entity_poly.type
_entity_poly.pdbx_seq_one_letter_code
_entity_poly.pdbx_strand_id
1 'polypeptide(L)'
;MTQPNSLLALLTLGALASVTAVGSAVFAAEPVKSWKTPRTADGHPDLQGVWTSATLTRLERPDEFGDRRALTAAEVRQIEGTEAEYVQNAAKPTDLTDAKKANPDCTAFQFGCGYNNFWIDRGSKVVTVNGEKRSSIVIDPPNGKIPPLTAARQKALADQRRGRGRFDGPETLQLAERCLLAFGSSSGPPMLPVLYNNHYQIVQSKDTVVILVEMVHDARVVRIGGK
;
A
#
# COMPACT_ATOMS: atom_id res chain seq x y z
N MET A 1 20.64 79.84 -30.41
CA MET A 1 21.93 79.82 -31.14
C MET A 1 22.57 78.47 -30.83
N THR A 2 22.80 77.51 -31.71
CA THR A 2 22.83 77.39 -33.17
C THR A 2 22.77 75.88 -33.44
N GLN A 3 21.86 75.43 -34.31
CA GLN A 3 22.01 74.14 -34.99
C GLN A 3 23.15 74.24 -36.02
N PRO A 4 23.63 73.09 -36.50
CA PRO A 4 23.48 72.86 -37.94
C PRO A 4 22.90 71.48 -38.30
N ASN A 5 22.15 71.49 -39.40
CA ASN A 5 21.51 70.38 -40.10
C ASN A 5 22.49 69.54 -40.93
N SER A 6 22.13 68.27 -41.19
CA SER A 6 22.08 67.60 -42.53
C SER A 6 21.70 66.11 -42.34
N LEU A 7 20.49 65.67 -42.72
CA LEU A 7 20.05 65.11 -44.01
C LEU A 7 20.16 63.57 -44.10
N LEU A 8 18.97 62.95 -44.28
CA LEU A 8 18.59 61.70 -44.97
C LEU A 8 19.31 60.38 -44.67
N ALA A 9 18.53 59.35 -44.28
CA ALA A 9 18.11 58.29 -45.22
C ALA A 9 17.12 57.32 -44.54
N LEU A 10 15.97 57.11 -45.18
CA LEU A 10 15.09 55.97 -44.94
C LEU A 10 15.80 54.68 -45.34
N LEU A 11 15.71 53.64 -44.52
CA LEU A 11 15.74 52.24 -44.98
C LEU A 11 14.97 51.38 -43.97
N THR A 12 13.78 50.99 -44.39
CA THR A 12 12.97 49.92 -43.81
C THR A 12 13.75 48.61 -43.77
N LEU A 13 13.95 48.02 -42.59
CA LEU A 13 14.34 46.61 -42.47
C LEU A 13 13.21 45.83 -41.80
N GLY A 14 12.73 44.85 -42.55
CA GLY A 14 11.63 43.95 -42.19
C GLY A 14 11.95 43.02 -41.02
N ALA A 15 10.85 42.48 -40.51
CA ALA A 15 10.75 41.59 -39.36
C ALA A 15 11.70 40.39 -39.36
N LEU A 16 12.34 40.14 -38.21
CA LEU A 16 12.66 38.79 -37.75
C LEU A 16 11.90 38.55 -36.44
N ALA A 17 10.76 37.86 -36.52
CA ALA A 17 10.10 37.28 -35.37
C ALA A 17 10.93 36.07 -34.89
N SER A 18 11.63 36.23 -33.77
CA SER A 18 12.35 35.14 -33.11
C SER A 18 11.33 34.23 -32.41
N VAL A 19 10.93 33.14 -33.07
CA VAL A 19 10.17 32.07 -32.43
C VAL A 19 11.14 31.29 -31.54
N THR A 20 11.12 31.56 -30.24
CA THR A 20 11.77 30.73 -29.23
C THR A 20 10.99 29.43 -29.11
N ALA A 21 11.48 28.38 -29.78
CA ALA A 21 11.01 27.02 -29.59
C ALA A 21 11.31 26.59 -28.14
N VAL A 22 10.29 26.58 -27.29
CA VAL A 22 10.33 25.91 -25.99
C VAL A 22 10.38 24.41 -26.26
N GLY A 23 11.60 23.86 -26.33
CA GLY A 23 11.81 22.43 -26.45
C GLY A 23 11.29 21.74 -25.20
N SER A 24 10.21 20.97 -25.34
CA SER A 24 9.75 20.03 -24.32
C SER A 24 10.88 19.05 -24.02
N ALA A 25 11.52 19.19 -22.86
CA ALA A 25 12.43 18.19 -22.34
C ALA A 25 11.62 16.93 -22.03
N VAL A 26 11.60 15.99 -22.98
CA VAL A 26 11.14 14.64 -22.74
C VAL A 26 12.15 14.02 -21.78
N PHE A 27 11.79 13.91 -20.51
CA PHE A 27 12.55 13.11 -19.55
C PHE A 27 12.54 11.67 -20.04
N ALA A 28 13.65 11.23 -20.66
CA ALA A 28 13.86 9.83 -20.95
C ALA A 28 13.92 9.07 -19.62
N ALA A 29 12.98 8.14 -19.43
CA ALA A 29 13.03 7.23 -18.29
C ALA A 29 14.33 6.43 -18.35
N GLU A 30 15.12 6.46 -17.29
CA GLU A 30 16.32 5.63 -17.20
C GLU A 30 15.93 4.14 -17.32
N PRO A 31 16.67 3.34 -18.11
CA PRO A 31 16.40 1.92 -18.24
C PRO A 31 16.56 1.26 -16.88
N VAL A 32 15.48 0.65 -16.39
CA VAL A 32 15.49 -0.16 -15.17
C VAL A 32 16.52 -1.27 -15.35
N LYS A 33 17.59 -1.27 -14.53
CA LYS A 33 18.54 -2.40 -14.49
C LYS A 33 17.74 -3.69 -14.35
N SER A 34 17.94 -4.63 -15.28
CA SER A 34 17.29 -5.92 -15.23
C SER A 34 17.70 -6.66 -13.95
N TRP A 35 16.77 -6.76 -13.00
CA TRP A 35 16.99 -7.49 -11.77
C TRP A 35 17.19 -8.97 -12.08
N LYS A 36 18.33 -9.53 -11.67
CA LYS A 36 18.60 -10.97 -11.78
C LYS A 36 18.12 -11.67 -10.51
N THR A 37 17.09 -12.49 -10.64
CA THR A 37 16.52 -13.25 -9.53
C THR A 37 17.58 -14.18 -8.91
N PRO A 38 17.88 -14.05 -7.60
CA PRO A 38 18.73 -14.99 -6.88
C PRO A 38 18.16 -16.40 -6.98
N ARG A 39 19.05 -17.39 -6.93
CA ARG A 39 18.67 -18.80 -7.02
C ARG A 39 19.28 -19.59 -5.89
N THR A 40 18.53 -20.56 -5.40
CA THR A 40 18.99 -21.59 -4.46
C THR A 40 20.01 -22.52 -5.13
N ALA A 41 20.69 -23.35 -4.33
CA ALA A 41 21.62 -24.37 -4.85
C ALA A 41 20.96 -25.35 -5.83
N ASP A 42 19.67 -25.61 -5.67
CA ASP A 42 18.85 -26.44 -6.56
C ASP A 42 18.36 -25.70 -7.81
N GLY A 43 18.71 -24.43 -7.98
CA GLY A 43 18.38 -23.63 -9.15
C GLY A 43 16.99 -22.98 -9.14
N HIS A 44 16.18 -23.17 -8.11
CA HIS A 44 14.91 -22.46 -7.94
C HIS A 44 15.13 -20.98 -7.60
N PRO A 45 14.21 -20.06 -7.99
CA PRO A 45 14.19 -18.71 -7.42
C PRO A 45 14.24 -18.78 -5.89
N ASP A 46 15.16 -18.02 -5.30
CA ASP A 46 15.32 -17.96 -3.85
C ASP A 46 14.29 -17.00 -3.26
N LEU A 47 13.32 -17.56 -2.54
CA LEU A 47 12.27 -16.82 -1.83
C LEU A 47 12.54 -16.74 -0.32
N GLN A 48 13.64 -17.29 0.16
CA GLN A 48 13.89 -17.40 1.59
C GLN A 48 14.04 -16.03 2.26
N GLY A 49 13.67 -15.98 3.54
CA GLY A 49 13.87 -14.81 4.37
C GLY A 49 12.61 -14.39 5.11
N VAL A 50 12.67 -13.19 5.68
CA VAL A 50 11.54 -12.55 6.35
C VAL A 50 11.00 -11.47 5.42
N TRP A 51 9.72 -11.56 5.14
CA TRP A 51 8.97 -10.66 4.27
C TRP A 51 7.91 -9.94 5.11
N THR A 52 7.50 -8.75 4.68
CA THR A 52 6.36 -8.05 5.27
C THR A 52 5.36 -7.67 4.20
N SER A 53 4.08 -7.74 4.54
CA SER A 53 2.98 -7.21 3.71
C SER A 53 2.58 -5.79 4.09
N ALA A 54 3.17 -5.22 5.14
CA ALA A 54 2.83 -3.89 5.64
C ALA A 54 3.03 -2.82 4.56
N THR A 55 1.97 -2.08 4.25
CA THR A 55 1.98 -1.07 3.20
C THR A 55 0.90 -0.02 3.41
N LEU A 56 1.20 1.20 2.94
CA LEU A 56 0.23 2.30 2.84
C LEU A 56 -0.70 2.18 1.63
N THR A 57 -0.44 1.23 0.72
CA THR A 57 -1.33 0.98 -0.42
C THR A 57 -2.63 0.34 0.06
N ARG A 58 -3.76 1.01 -0.21
CA ARG A 58 -5.08 0.52 0.17
C ARG A 58 -5.49 -0.71 -0.63
N LEU A 59 -6.32 -1.56 -0.04
CA LEU A 59 -6.87 -2.73 -0.73
C LEU A 59 -7.59 -2.33 -2.02
N GLU A 60 -8.54 -1.42 -1.90
CA GLU A 60 -9.29 -0.83 -3.01
C GLU A 60 -8.77 0.56 -3.37
N ARG A 61 -8.89 0.93 -4.64
CA ARG A 61 -8.43 2.23 -5.11
C ARG A 61 -9.32 3.37 -4.63
N PRO A 62 -8.77 4.46 -4.08
CA PRO A 62 -9.52 5.68 -3.85
C PRO A 62 -10.17 6.23 -5.13
N ASP A 63 -11.39 6.76 -4.99
CA ASP A 63 -12.20 7.24 -6.13
C ASP A 63 -11.52 8.37 -6.88
N GLU A 64 -10.73 9.20 -6.18
CA GLU A 64 -9.93 10.30 -6.74
C GLU A 64 -8.92 9.84 -7.81
N PHE A 65 -8.54 8.57 -7.83
CA PHE A 65 -7.63 8.02 -8.84
C PHE A 65 -8.34 7.35 -10.02
N GLY A 66 -9.66 7.11 -9.97
CA GLY A 66 -10.40 6.43 -11.03
C GLY A 66 -9.72 5.14 -11.50
N ASP A 67 -9.39 5.04 -12.79
CA ASP A 67 -8.70 3.87 -13.37
C ASP A 67 -7.16 3.95 -13.31
N ARG A 68 -6.57 5.01 -12.73
CA ARG A 68 -5.12 5.15 -12.65
C ARG A 68 -4.51 4.17 -11.64
N ARG A 69 -3.84 3.14 -12.17
CA ARG A 69 -3.09 2.16 -11.38
C ARG A 69 -1.82 2.69 -10.70
N ALA A 70 -1.29 3.82 -11.16
CA ALA A 70 -0.02 4.37 -10.71
C ALA A 70 -0.21 5.77 -10.10
N LEU A 71 0.41 5.97 -8.94
CA LEU A 71 0.52 7.24 -8.25
C LEU A 71 1.67 8.07 -8.83
N THR A 72 1.49 9.38 -8.83
CA THR A 72 2.56 10.33 -9.15
C THR A 72 3.55 10.44 -7.98
N ALA A 73 4.77 10.91 -8.25
CA ALA A 73 5.75 11.13 -7.20
C ALA A 73 5.28 12.12 -6.11
N ALA A 74 4.44 13.10 -6.48
CA ALA A 74 3.89 14.05 -5.52
C ALA A 74 2.86 13.38 -4.58
N GLU A 75 1.94 12.58 -5.14
CA GLU A 75 0.96 11.82 -4.36
C GLU A 75 1.65 10.82 -3.41
N VAL A 76 2.70 10.14 -3.88
CA VAL A 76 3.50 9.23 -3.03
C VAL A 76 4.16 9.98 -1.88
N ARG A 77 4.80 11.13 -2.15
CA ARG A 77 5.43 11.95 -1.10
C ARG A 77 4.40 12.42 -0.08
N GLN A 78 3.21 12.80 -0.53
CA GLN A 78 2.13 13.21 0.37
C GLN A 78 1.70 12.03 1.26
N ILE A 79 1.38 10.87 0.68
CA ILE A 79 0.93 9.69 1.44
C ILE A 79 2.00 9.22 2.44
N GLU A 80 3.23 9.00 1.98
CA GLU A 80 4.32 8.52 2.83
C GLU A 80 4.75 9.58 3.86
N GLY A 81 4.64 10.87 3.51
CA GLY A 81 4.95 12.00 4.40
C GLY A 81 3.93 12.16 5.52
N THR A 82 2.63 12.10 5.20
CA THR A 82 1.56 12.15 6.20
C THR A 82 1.67 11.00 7.21
N GLU A 83 2.01 9.79 6.75
CA GLU A 83 2.26 8.68 7.67
C GLU A 83 3.48 8.94 8.56
N ALA A 84 4.59 9.42 7.99
CA ALA A 84 5.78 9.72 8.77
C ALA A 84 5.51 10.77 9.86
N GLU A 85 4.78 11.84 9.54
CA GLU A 85 4.34 12.86 10.49
C GLU A 85 3.42 12.26 11.57
N TYR A 86 2.47 11.42 11.16
CA TYR A 86 1.56 10.75 12.09
C TYR A 86 2.32 9.88 13.09
N VAL A 87 3.23 9.02 12.63
CA VAL A 87 4.04 8.14 13.50
C VAL A 87 4.91 8.96 14.44
N GLN A 88 5.56 10.03 13.96
CA GLN A 88 6.37 10.91 14.80
C GLN A 88 5.52 11.59 15.88
N ASN A 89 4.32 12.06 15.54
CA ASN A 89 3.42 12.68 16.49
C ASN A 89 2.90 11.68 17.52
N ALA A 90 2.56 10.47 17.09
CA ALA A 90 2.06 9.40 17.96
C ALA A 90 3.14 8.80 18.87
N ALA A 91 4.43 8.96 18.54
CA ALA A 91 5.55 8.54 19.38
C ALA A 91 5.88 9.54 20.51
N LYS A 92 5.28 10.73 20.52
CA LYS A 92 5.48 11.71 21.59
C LYS A 92 4.90 11.18 22.91
N PRO A 93 5.49 11.56 24.07
CA PRO A 93 4.91 11.23 25.37
C PRO A 93 3.43 11.63 25.42
N THR A 94 2.58 10.70 25.84
CA THR A 94 1.16 10.96 25.99
C THR A 94 0.91 11.75 27.28
N ASP A 95 0.36 12.95 27.16
CA ASP A 95 -0.23 13.64 28.30
C ASP A 95 -1.59 12.98 28.62
N LEU A 96 -1.66 12.30 29.76
CA LEU A 96 -2.85 11.54 30.17
C LEU A 96 -4.04 12.45 30.53
N THR A 97 -3.79 13.71 30.86
CA THR A 97 -4.83 14.71 31.12
C THR A 97 -5.46 15.22 29.82
N ASP A 98 -4.65 15.45 28.79
CA ASP A 98 -5.14 15.87 27.48
C ASP A 98 -5.72 14.72 26.66
N ALA A 99 -5.17 13.50 26.78
CA ALA A 99 -5.73 12.31 26.13
C ALA A 99 -7.18 12.04 26.58
N LYS A 100 -7.48 12.20 27.87
CA LYS A 100 -8.84 12.11 28.42
C LYS A 100 -9.75 13.23 27.94
N LYS A 101 -9.24 14.43 27.66
CA LYS A 101 -10.04 15.54 27.12
C LYS A 101 -10.30 15.40 25.62
N ALA A 102 -9.31 14.92 24.87
CA ALA A 102 -9.39 14.74 23.43
C ALA A 102 -10.33 13.60 23.03
N ASN A 103 -10.48 12.58 23.88
CA ASN A 103 -11.41 11.48 23.65
C ASN A 103 -11.99 10.94 24.98
N PRO A 104 -12.92 11.68 25.62
CA PRO A 104 -13.41 11.38 26.97
C PRO A 104 -14.09 10.02 27.11
N ASP A 105 -14.79 9.57 26.06
CA ASP A 105 -15.49 8.28 26.06
C ASP A 105 -14.70 7.16 25.38
N CYS A 106 -13.53 7.49 24.82
CA CYS A 106 -12.61 6.60 24.13
C CYS A 106 -13.25 5.57 23.19
N THR A 107 -14.27 5.98 22.44
CA THR A 107 -15.17 5.06 21.72
C THR A 107 -14.63 4.62 20.36
N ALA A 108 -13.58 5.26 19.86
CA ALA A 108 -13.10 5.05 18.50
C ALA A 108 -11.69 4.44 18.48
N PHE A 109 -11.64 3.11 18.29
CA PHE A 109 -10.41 2.33 18.16
C PHE A 109 -9.40 2.93 17.16
N GLN A 110 -9.89 3.56 16.09
CA GLN A 110 -9.09 4.16 15.02
C GLN A 110 -8.42 5.50 15.41
N PHE A 111 -8.83 6.14 16.51
CA PHE A 111 -8.36 7.47 16.94
C PHE A 111 -7.66 7.43 18.31
N GLY A 112 -6.74 6.48 18.48
CA GLY A 112 -5.84 6.43 19.66
C GLY A 112 -6.43 5.78 20.91
N CYS A 113 -7.63 5.23 20.81
CA CYS A 113 -8.34 4.58 21.93
C CYS A 113 -8.32 3.05 21.93
N GLY A 114 -7.73 2.46 20.89
CA GLY A 114 -7.60 1.01 20.77
C GLY A 114 -6.25 0.53 21.28
N TYR A 115 -5.29 0.49 20.36
CA TYR A 115 -3.93 0.05 20.60
C TYR A 115 -2.97 1.24 20.56
N ASN A 116 -1.88 1.13 21.34
CA ASN A 116 -0.77 2.05 21.19
C ASN A 116 -0.25 1.99 19.74
N ASN A 117 -0.05 3.16 19.12
CA ASN A 117 0.41 3.27 17.74
C ASN A 117 1.70 2.49 17.48
N PHE A 118 2.58 2.36 18.48
CA PHE A 118 3.80 1.58 18.40
C PHE A 118 3.56 0.13 17.95
N TRP A 119 2.44 -0.48 18.33
CA TRP A 119 2.11 -1.87 17.98
C TRP A 119 1.40 -2.01 16.64
N ILE A 120 1.04 -0.92 15.97
CA ILE A 120 0.29 -0.97 14.71
C ILE A 120 1.28 -0.92 13.55
N ASP A 121 1.25 -1.93 12.69
CA ASP A 121 2.18 -2.09 11.56
C ASP A 121 1.51 -1.69 10.24
N ARG A 122 1.39 -0.38 10.01
CA ARG A 122 0.78 0.21 8.81
C ARG A 122 1.72 0.17 7.59
N GLY A 123 2.99 -0.13 7.82
CA GLY A 123 4.07 0.14 6.88
C GLY A 123 4.35 1.64 6.73
N SER A 124 5.38 1.98 5.95
CA SER A 124 5.79 3.38 5.72
C SER A 124 5.84 3.77 4.24
N LYS A 125 5.51 2.83 3.35
CA LYS A 125 5.65 2.95 1.91
C LYS A 125 4.44 2.40 1.19
N VAL A 126 4.09 3.05 0.07
CA VAL A 126 3.19 2.43 -0.91
C VAL A 126 3.95 1.38 -1.72
N VAL A 127 3.28 0.30 -2.09
CA VAL A 127 3.89 -0.82 -2.80
C VAL A 127 4.35 -0.39 -4.20
N THR A 128 5.54 -0.86 -4.58
CA THR A 128 6.11 -0.67 -5.92
C THR A 128 6.11 -2.00 -6.65
N VAL A 129 5.50 -2.06 -7.83
CA VAL A 129 5.52 -3.26 -8.68
C VAL A 129 5.91 -2.86 -10.08
N ASN A 130 6.99 -3.43 -10.60
CA ASN A 130 7.57 -3.09 -11.91
C ASN A 130 7.90 -1.60 -12.05
N GLY A 131 8.43 -0.99 -10.98
CA GLY A 131 8.79 0.43 -10.94
C GLY A 131 7.60 1.39 -10.73
N GLU A 132 6.36 0.90 -10.75
CA GLU A 132 5.17 1.72 -10.56
C GLU A 132 4.71 1.69 -9.10
N LYS A 133 4.49 2.88 -8.53
CA LYS A 133 3.90 3.08 -7.20
C LYS A 133 2.39 2.87 -7.29
N ARG A 134 1.86 1.80 -6.68
CA ARG A 134 0.46 1.37 -6.87
C ARG A 134 -0.51 2.21 -6.05
N SER A 135 -1.63 2.57 -6.68
CA SER A 135 -2.77 3.23 -6.03
C SER A 135 -3.72 2.28 -5.30
N SER A 136 -3.62 0.96 -5.55
CA SER A 136 -4.41 -0.09 -4.90
C SER A 136 -3.73 -1.47 -4.95
N ILE A 137 -4.10 -2.38 -4.05
CA ILE A 137 -3.72 -3.80 -4.12
C ILE A 137 -4.56 -4.52 -5.18
N VAL A 138 -5.87 -4.28 -5.21
CA VAL A 138 -6.75 -4.80 -6.26
C VAL A 138 -6.44 -4.10 -7.58
N ILE A 139 -6.17 -4.89 -8.62
CA ILE A 139 -5.81 -4.39 -9.96
C ILE A 139 -6.86 -4.70 -11.04
N ASP A 140 -7.72 -5.69 -10.77
CA ASP A 140 -8.77 -6.13 -11.66
C ASP A 140 -10.07 -6.25 -10.84
N PRO A 141 -11.16 -5.56 -11.23
CA PRO A 141 -11.33 -4.67 -12.40
C PRO A 141 -10.38 -3.46 -12.45
N PRO A 142 -10.20 -2.81 -13.62
CA PRO A 142 -9.25 -1.72 -13.81
C PRO A 142 -9.39 -0.57 -12.82
N ASN A 143 -10.59 -0.30 -12.30
CA ASN A 143 -10.86 0.70 -11.26
C ASN A 143 -10.33 0.33 -9.87
N GLY A 144 -9.77 -0.87 -9.70
CA GLY A 144 -9.18 -1.35 -8.45
C GLY A 144 -10.19 -1.52 -7.32
N LYS A 145 -11.45 -1.82 -7.64
CA LYS A 145 -12.53 -2.05 -6.67
C LYS A 145 -12.88 -3.53 -6.60
N ILE A 146 -13.23 -4.01 -5.42
CA ILE A 146 -13.76 -5.36 -5.26
C ILE A 146 -15.19 -5.37 -5.83
N PRO A 147 -15.51 -6.28 -6.78
CA PRO A 147 -16.86 -6.37 -7.32
C PRO A 147 -17.91 -6.60 -6.22
N PRO A 148 -19.15 -6.10 -6.40
CA PRO A 148 -20.21 -6.30 -5.44
C PRO A 148 -20.47 -7.80 -5.22
N LEU A 149 -20.76 -8.16 -3.97
CA LEU A 149 -21.07 -9.55 -3.62
C LEU A 149 -22.32 -10.03 -4.36
N THR A 150 -22.30 -11.28 -4.80
CA THR A 150 -23.49 -11.93 -5.36
C THR A 150 -24.60 -12.03 -4.32
N ALA A 151 -25.87 -12.07 -4.75
CA ALA A 151 -27.01 -12.24 -3.85
C ALA A 151 -26.88 -13.50 -2.97
N ALA A 152 -26.35 -14.59 -3.53
CA ALA A 152 -26.07 -15.82 -2.79
C ALA A 152 -25.05 -15.58 -1.66
N ARG A 153 -23.97 -14.83 -1.94
CA ARG A 153 -22.96 -14.52 -0.91
C ARG A 153 -23.50 -13.56 0.14
N GLN A 154 -24.28 -12.57 -0.26
CA GLN A 154 -24.98 -11.67 0.68
C GLN A 154 -25.89 -12.45 1.62
N LYS A 155 -26.69 -13.39 1.09
CA LYS A 155 -27.53 -14.29 1.88
C LYS A 155 -26.71 -15.15 2.84
N ALA A 156 -25.64 -15.79 2.37
CA ALA A 156 -24.78 -16.62 3.22
C ALA A 156 -24.15 -15.83 4.38
N LEU A 157 -23.72 -14.58 4.14
CA LEU A 157 -23.20 -13.70 5.19
C LEU A 157 -24.29 -13.31 6.20
N ALA A 158 -25.51 -13.04 5.74
CA ALA A 158 -26.64 -12.73 6.61
C ALA A 158 -27.00 -13.94 7.49
N ASP A 159 -27.03 -15.15 6.92
CA ASP A 159 -27.30 -16.39 7.64
C ASP A 159 -26.18 -16.69 8.65
N GLN A 160 -24.91 -16.49 8.27
CA GLN A 160 -23.76 -16.63 9.18
C GLN A 160 -23.85 -15.66 10.36
N ARG A 161 -24.26 -14.40 10.13
CA ARG A 161 -24.42 -13.41 11.21
C ARG A 161 -25.53 -13.79 12.18
N ARG A 162 -26.64 -14.35 11.69
CA ARG A 162 -27.73 -14.87 12.54
C ARG A 162 -27.29 -16.08 13.38
N GLY A 163 -26.37 -16.88 12.86
CA GLY A 163 -25.75 -18.01 13.55
C GLY A 163 -24.69 -17.64 14.59
N ARG A 164 -24.26 -16.36 14.68
CA ARG A 164 -23.38 -15.85 15.75
C ARG A 164 -24.14 -15.67 17.08
N GLY A 165 -24.96 -16.66 17.41
CA GLY A 165 -25.63 -16.78 18.69
C GLY A 165 -24.67 -17.24 19.78
N ARG A 166 -25.24 -17.43 20.97
CA ARG A 166 -24.57 -17.63 22.25
C ARG A 166 -23.20 -18.32 22.13
N PHE A 167 -22.18 -17.65 22.64
CA PHE A 167 -20.80 -18.11 22.75
C PHE A 167 -20.65 -19.26 23.76
N ASP A 168 -21.55 -20.25 23.68
CA ASP A 168 -21.74 -21.35 24.63
C ASP A 168 -20.68 -22.46 24.45
N GLY A 169 -19.89 -22.40 23.37
CA GLY A 169 -18.84 -23.39 23.10
C GLY A 169 -17.84 -22.95 22.02
N PRO A 170 -16.65 -23.57 21.97
CA PRO A 170 -15.57 -23.15 21.09
C PRO A 170 -15.91 -23.28 19.59
N GLU A 171 -16.80 -24.17 19.20
CA GLU A 171 -17.25 -24.34 17.81
C GLU A 171 -18.06 -23.15 17.29
N THR A 172 -18.65 -22.36 18.21
CA THR A 172 -19.43 -21.15 17.87
C THR A 172 -18.54 -19.92 17.66
N LEU A 173 -17.28 -19.98 18.13
CA LEU A 173 -16.28 -18.93 17.95
C LEU A 173 -15.69 -18.94 16.53
N GLN A 174 -15.31 -17.76 16.05
CA GLN A 174 -14.64 -17.62 14.77
C GLN A 174 -13.22 -18.22 14.81
N LEU A 175 -12.66 -18.52 13.64
CA LEU A 175 -11.32 -19.13 13.54
C LEU A 175 -10.23 -18.31 14.23
N ALA A 176 -10.32 -16.97 14.20
CA ALA A 176 -9.39 -16.07 14.87
C ALA A 176 -9.52 -16.08 16.40
N GLU A 177 -10.74 -16.18 16.92
CA GLU A 177 -10.99 -16.28 18.37
C GLU A 177 -10.52 -17.63 18.94
N ARG A 178 -10.47 -18.66 18.09
CA ARG A 178 -9.98 -19.99 18.42
C ARG A 178 -8.47 -20.16 18.18
N CYS A 179 -7.76 -19.11 17.78
CA CYS A 179 -6.36 -19.16 17.38
C CYS A 179 -6.06 -20.23 16.31
N LEU A 180 -7.01 -20.49 15.40
CA LEU A 180 -6.83 -21.44 14.29
C LEU A 180 -6.28 -20.76 13.03
N LEU A 181 -6.65 -19.50 12.81
CA LEU A 181 -6.11 -18.64 11.75
C LEU A 181 -6.04 -17.22 12.28
N ALA A 182 -5.07 -16.42 11.82
CA ALA A 182 -5.06 -15.00 12.13
C ALA A 182 -6.29 -14.26 11.60
N PHE A 183 -6.61 -13.13 12.23
CA PHE A 183 -7.70 -12.26 11.77
C PHE A 183 -7.31 -11.53 10.46
N GLY A 184 -8.31 -10.92 9.81
CA GLY A 184 -8.08 -9.99 8.71
C GLY A 184 -7.43 -10.59 7.46
N SER A 185 -7.41 -11.92 7.34
CA SER A 185 -6.83 -12.65 6.20
C SER A 185 -5.29 -12.61 6.11
N SER A 186 -4.56 -12.43 7.22
CA SER A 186 -3.09 -12.50 7.18
C SER A 186 -2.56 -13.94 7.10
N SER A 187 -3.20 -14.93 7.74
CA SER A 187 -2.71 -16.32 7.70
C SER A 187 -3.03 -17.10 6.43
N GLY A 188 -3.90 -16.62 5.54
CA GLY A 188 -4.30 -17.39 4.37
C GLY A 188 -4.64 -16.55 3.16
N PRO A 189 -4.62 -17.14 1.95
CA PRO A 189 -4.84 -16.41 0.71
C PRO A 189 -6.08 -15.50 0.81
N PRO A 190 -5.96 -14.21 0.47
CA PRO A 190 -4.83 -13.58 -0.22
C PRO A 190 -3.67 -13.04 0.66
N MET A 191 -3.61 -13.37 1.96
CA MET A 191 -2.52 -12.99 2.89
C MET A 191 -2.34 -11.46 2.97
N LEU A 192 -3.44 -10.77 3.26
CA LEU A 192 -3.52 -9.31 3.24
C LEU A 192 -2.83 -8.68 4.47
N PRO A 193 -2.30 -7.46 4.34
CA PRO A 193 -1.89 -6.69 5.50
C PRO A 193 -3.10 -6.41 6.40
N VAL A 194 -2.88 -6.61 7.69
CA VAL A 194 -3.83 -6.33 8.76
C VAL A 194 -3.26 -5.26 9.69
N LEU A 195 -3.85 -5.08 10.86
CA LEU A 195 -3.46 -4.03 11.79
C LEU A 195 -2.01 -4.16 12.27
N TYR A 196 -1.53 -5.39 12.50
CA TYR A 196 -0.19 -5.67 13.01
C TYR A 196 0.20 -7.13 12.76
N ASN A 197 1.47 -7.47 13.05
CA ASN A 197 2.04 -8.80 12.79
C ASN A 197 1.97 -9.21 11.31
N ASN A 198 2.39 -8.30 10.41
CA ASN A 198 2.30 -8.48 8.96
C ASN A 198 3.52 -9.19 8.34
N HIS A 199 4.34 -9.88 9.15
CA HIS A 199 5.51 -10.60 8.68
C HIS A 199 5.23 -12.07 8.31
N TYR A 200 6.03 -12.54 7.38
CA TYR A 200 6.07 -13.94 6.94
C TYR A 200 7.52 -14.40 6.90
N GLN A 201 7.80 -15.59 7.43
CA GLN A 201 9.07 -16.25 7.21
C GLN A 201 8.89 -17.31 6.12
N ILE A 202 9.71 -17.23 5.07
CA ILE A 202 9.75 -18.23 4.02
C ILE A 202 11.02 -19.08 4.21
N VAL A 203 10.82 -20.39 4.29
CA VAL A 203 11.88 -21.40 4.29
C VAL A 203 11.67 -22.30 3.08
N GLN A 204 12.73 -22.53 2.31
CA GLN A 204 12.64 -23.23 1.04
C GLN A 204 13.62 -24.40 1.00
N SER A 205 13.11 -25.59 0.70
CA SER A 205 13.90 -26.75 0.32
C SER A 205 13.92 -26.90 -1.20
N LYS A 206 14.59 -27.95 -1.69
CA LYS A 206 14.54 -28.36 -3.09
C LYS A 206 13.12 -28.54 -3.64
N ASP A 207 12.21 -29.06 -2.83
CA ASP A 207 10.89 -29.53 -3.29
C ASP A 207 9.71 -28.89 -2.55
N THR A 208 9.98 -28.00 -1.59
CA THR A 208 8.96 -27.46 -0.69
C THR A 208 9.26 -26.01 -0.34
N VAL A 209 8.20 -25.19 -0.27
CA VAL A 209 8.22 -23.86 0.35
C VAL A 209 7.33 -23.90 1.57
N VAL A 210 7.86 -23.48 2.73
CA VAL A 210 7.08 -23.25 3.94
C VAL A 210 6.94 -21.75 4.12
N ILE A 211 5.69 -21.28 4.26
CA ILE A 211 5.35 -19.91 4.61
C ILE A 211 4.81 -19.91 6.03
N LEU A 212 5.61 -19.41 6.98
CA LEU A 212 5.23 -19.25 8.37
C LEU A 212 4.69 -17.83 8.58
N VAL A 213 3.46 -17.73 9.07
CA VAL A 213 2.79 -16.46 9.36
C VAL A 213 3.12 -16.04 10.78
N GLU A 214 3.50 -14.79 10.99
CA GLU A 214 3.86 -14.26 12.31
C GLU A 214 2.71 -14.41 13.32
N MET A 215 1.50 -13.98 12.96
CA MET A 215 0.32 -14.13 13.81
C MET A 215 -0.19 -15.58 13.80
N VAL A 216 -0.42 -16.13 15.00
CA VAL A 216 -0.93 -17.51 15.24
C VAL A 216 0.05 -18.63 14.82
N HIS A 217 1.18 -18.29 14.18
CA HIS A 217 2.20 -19.26 13.73
C HIS A 217 1.66 -20.32 12.76
N ASP A 218 0.70 -19.94 11.90
CA ASP A 218 0.19 -20.82 10.84
C ASP A 218 1.30 -21.11 9.83
N ALA A 219 1.53 -22.40 9.54
CA ALA A 219 2.58 -22.86 8.63
C ALA A 219 1.96 -23.49 7.39
N ARG A 220 2.10 -22.81 6.25
CA ARG A 220 1.65 -23.31 4.95
C ARG A 220 2.77 -24.02 4.23
N VAL A 221 2.58 -25.30 3.96
CA VAL A 221 3.53 -26.14 3.22
C VAL A 221 3.07 -26.26 1.77
N VAL A 222 3.87 -25.76 0.84
CA VAL A 222 3.59 -25.75 -0.60
C VAL A 222 4.64 -26.58 -1.33
N ARG A 223 4.21 -27.63 -2.04
CA ARG A 223 5.12 -28.47 -2.84
C ARG A 223 5.52 -27.74 -4.13
N ILE A 224 6.82 -27.68 -4.40
CA ILE A 224 7.36 -27.14 -5.65
C ILE A 224 7.14 -28.18 -6.74
N GLY A 225 6.54 -27.78 -7.87
CA GLY A 225 6.27 -28.66 -9.01
C GLY A 225 4.97 -29.46 -8.93
N GLY A 226 4.17 -29.27 -7.86
CA GLY A 226 2.74 -29.61 -7.85
C GLY A 226 2.36 -31.04 -8.23
N LYS A 227 3.02 -32.05 -7.64
CA LYS A 227 2.49 -33.41 -7.61
C LYS A 227 1.76 -33.67 -6.29
#